data_AF-A0A2P7RSE5-F1
#
_entry.id   AF-A0A2P7RSE5-F1
#
_cell.length_a   1.000
_cell.length_b   1.000
_cell.length_c   1.000
_cell.angle_alpha   90.00
_cell.angle_beta   90.00
_cell.angle_gamma   90.00
#
_symmetry.space_group_name_H-M   'P 1'
#
loop_
_entity.id
_entity.type
_entity.pdbx_description
1 polymer ?
#
loop_
_entity_poly.entity_id
_entity_poly.type
_entity_poly.pdbx_seq_one_letter_code
_entity_poly.pdbx_strand_id
1 'polypeptide(L)'
;MSFEALAQSAERLRNTLQASTGRNLVADVSLTPPDANGGEAAFIKSVLWGYVLWYEACQPAGRHLMSIVRNSSPRDQQVAARAFQDVQNLRTFHAHNLLPSDKSDQYKLSQAQAWLVQNGGSERDWDRCTAKLCSELAAALDILCTHWNIVTACPEDEVTAVQGLIDALEREWEPHLFDRMIEEVATSLGLSGLDPVKYRKKRLEDWRKITDCFWDRMSAETAVRRAIQQEMVITFGEASL
;
A
#
# COMPACT_ATOMS: atom_id res chain seq x y z
N MET A 1 -9.93 -5.86 21.74
CA MET A 1 -10.02 -6.88 20.69
C MET A 1 -8.66 -7.56 20.59
N SER A 2 -8.58 -8.89 20.40
CA SER A 2 -7.29 -9.61 20.31
C SER A 2 -6.66 -9.48 18.93
N PHE A 3 -5.37 -9.82 18.80
CA PHE A 3 -4.72 -9.96 17.50
C PHE A 3 -5.41 -11.04 16.63
N GLU A 4 -5.92 -12.10 17.25
CA GLU A 4 -6.65 -13.15 16.55
C GLU A 4 -7.87 -12.59 15.79
N ALA A 5 -8.62 -11.68 16.40
CA ALA A 5 -9.74 -11.04 15.73
C ALA A 5 -9.31 -10.16 14.54
N LEU A 6 -8.16 -9.47 14.64
CA LEU A 6 -7.57 -8.76 13.51
C LEU A 6 -7.20 -9.72 12.37
N ALA A 7 -6.54 -10.83 12.69
CA ALA A 7 -6.19 -11.86 11.70
C ALA A 7 -7.44 -12.46 11.03
N GLN A 8 -8.51 -12.69 11.79
CA GLN A 8 -9.79 -13.15 11.26
C GLN A 8 -10.44 -12.12 10.31
N SER A 9 -10.40 -10.82 10.62
CA SER A 9 -10.89 -9.78 9.71
C SER A 9 -10.06 -9.69 8.42
N ALA A 10 -8.74 -9.86 8.51
CA ALA A 10 -7.87 -9.92 7.33
C ALA A 10 -8.18 -11.13 6.44
N GLU A 11 -8.33 -12.31 7.05
CA GLU A 11 -8.69 -13.53 6.34
C GLU A 11 -10.09 -13.46 5.73
N ARG A 12 -11.04 -12.81 6.42
CA ARG A 12 -12.38 -12.53 5.85
C ARG A 12 -12.28 -11.66 4.61
N LEU A 13 -11.54 -10.56 4.66
CA LEU A 13 -11.35 -9.68 3.50
C LEU A 13 -10.73 -10.44 2.33
N ARG A 14 -9.68 -11.24 2.58
CA ARG A 14 -9.04 -12.09 1.57
C ARG A 14 -10.04 -13.04 0.92
N ASN A 15 -10.78 -13.81 1.71
CA ASN A 15 -11.75 -14.79 1.22
C ASN A 15 -12.88 -14.12 0.45
N THR A 16 -13.37 -12.97 0.90
CA THR A 16 -14.38 -12.18 0.20
C THR A 16 -13.90 -11.76 -1.19
N LEU A 17 -12.67 -11.27 -1.33
CA LEU A 17 -12.12 -10.87 -2.62
C LEU A 17 -11.81 -12.07 -3.52
N GLN A 18 -11.33 -13.18 -2.93
CA GLN A 18 -11.06 -14.40 -3.69
C GLN A 18 -12.36 -15.00 -4.23
N ALA A 19 -13.43 -15.00 -3.45
CA ALA A 19 -14.73 -15.52 -3.86
C ALA A 19 -15.32 -14.74 -5.04
N SER A 20 -15.20 -13.41 -5.06
CA SER A 20 -15.73 -12.57 -6.16
C SER A 20 -14.83 -12.53 -7.39
N THR A 21 -13.50 -12.58 -7.21
CA THR A 21 -12.55 -12.38 -8.34
C THR A 21 -11.89 -13.65 -8.85
N GLY A 22 -11.94 -14.74 -8.07
CA GLY A 22 -11.15 -15.95 -8.31
C GLY A 22 -9.62 -15.76 -8.16
N ARG A 23 -9.15 -14.60 -7.69
CA ARG A 23 -7.73 -14.26 -7.54
C ARG A 23 -7.36 -14.07 -6.07
N ASN A 24 -6.12 -14.41 -5.72
CA ASN A 24 -5.55 -14.10 -4.40
C ASN A 24 -5.01 -12.66 -4.40
N LEU A 25 -5.85 -11.71 -4.02
CA LEU A 25 -5.54 -10.27 -4.07
C LEU A 25 -4.95 -9.69 -2.78
N VAL A 26 -4.93 -10.47 -1.70
CA VAL A 26 -4.30 -10.12 -0.43
C VAL A 26 -3.28 -11.22 -0.12
N ALA A 27 -2.01 -10.90 -0.20
CA ALA A 27 -0.92 -11.84 0.05
C ALA A 27 -0.88 -12.30 1.52
N ASP A 28 -0.13 -13.38 1.79
CA ASP A 28 0.16 -13.80 3.16
C ASP A 28 1.16 -12.87 3.83
N VAL A 29 0.85 -12.48 5.06
CA VAL A 29 1.79 -11.76 5.92
C VAL A 29 2.76 -12.78 6.51
N SER A 30 4.02 -12.71 6.10
CA SER A 30 5.08 -13.64 6.53
C SER A 30 5.61 -13.37 7.94
N LEU A 31 5.21 -12.26 8.57
CA LEU A 31 5.61 -11.92 9.94
C LEU A 31 4.92 -12.84 10.96
N THR A 32 5.69 -13.29 11.95
CA THR A 32 5.16 -14.06 13.07
C THR A 32 4.12 -13.24 13.86
N PRO A 33 2.95 -13.83 14.20
CA PRO A 33 1.97 -13.20 15.07
C PRO A 33 2.56 -12.73 16.41
N PRO A 34 2.03 -11.65 17.01
CA PRO A 34 2.36 -11.24 18.37
C PRO A 34 1.85 -12.25 19.41
N ASP A 35 2.60 -12.37 20.50
CA ASP A 35 2.22 -13.17 21.66
C ASP A 35 1.10 -12.46 22.45
N ALA A 36 0.13 -13.20 22.99
CA ALA A 36 -1.05 -12.62 23.62
C ALA A 36 -0.76 -11.72 24.86
N ASN A 37 0.34 -11.97 25.57
CA ASN A 37 0.74 -11.25 26.79
C ASN A 37 2.18 -10.71 26.69
N GLY A 38 2.59 -10.26 25.51
CA GLY A 38 3.97 -9.85 25.26
C GLY A 38 4.30 -8.39 25.58
N GLY A 39 3.39 -7.63 26.22
CA GLY A 39 3.60 -6.22 26.56
C GLY A 39 4.03 -5.38 25.35
N GLU A 40 5.08 -4.57 25.51
CA GLU A 40 5.60 -3.71 24.44
C GLU A 40 6.01 -4.48 23.18
N ALA A 41 6.60 -5.68 23.34
CA ALA A 41 7.03 -6.49 22.20
C ALA A 41 5.83 -6.99 21.37
N ALA A 42 4.72 -7.37 22.04
CA ALA A 42 3.48 -7.73 21.34
C ALA A 42 2.88 -6.53 20.61
N PHE A 43 2.93 -5.34 21.21
CA PHE A 43 2.49 -4.10 20.57
C PHE A 43 3.29 -3.82 19.30
N ILE A 44 4.63 -3.83 19.37
CA ILE A 44 5.51 -3.56 18.22
C ILE A 44 5.28 -4.59 17.11
N LYS A 45 5.19 -5.89 17.45
CA LYS A 45 4.86 -6.94 16.48
C LYS A 45 3.50 -6.69 15.82
N SER A 46 2.49 -6.25 16.57
CA SER A 46 1.16 -5.91 16.03
C SER A 46 1.21 -4.72 15.06
N VAL A 47 1.99 -3.69 15.39
CA VAL A 47 2.23 -2.54 14.51
C VAL A 47 2.89 -2.97 13.20
N LEU A 48 3.95 -3.78 13.27
CA LEU A 48 4.66 -4.26 12.09
C LEU A 48 3.77 -5.16 11.23
N TRP A 49 3.02 -6.07 11.87
CA TRP A 49 2.10 -6.96 11.17
C TRP A 49 0.98 -6.17 10.46
N GLY A 50 0.36 -5.22 11.15
CA GLY A 50 -0.68 -4.35 10.55
C GLY A 50 -0.14 -3.48 9.42
N TYR A 51 1.09 -3.00 9.54
CA TYR A 51 1.76 -2.26 8.48
C TYR A 51 1.98 -3.14 7.24
N VAL A 52 2.59 -4.33 7.40
CA VAL A 52 2.83 -5.25 6.28
C VAL A 52 1.51 -5.69 5.66
N LEU A 53 0.49 -6.00 6.46
CA LEU A 53 -0.84 -6.32 5.93
C LEU A 53 -1.34 -5.23 4.99
N TRP A 54 -1.42 -3.98 5.47
CA TRP A 54 -2.08 -2.92 4.71
C TRP A 54 -1.23 -2.34 3.58
N TYR A 55 0.04 -2.04 3.86
CA TYR A 55 0.91 -1.32 2.94
C TYR A 55 1.68 -2.22 1.97
N GLU A 56 1.73 -3.53 2.23
CA GLU A 56 2.44 -4.48 1.37
C GLU A 56 1.46 -5.55 0.84
N ALA A 57 0.88 -6.37 1.73
CA ALA A 57 0.10 -7.54 1.33
C ALA A 57 -1.24 -7.22 0.67
N CYS A 58 -1.91 -6.13 1.07
CA CYS A 58 -3.19 -5.72 0.51
C CYS A 58 -3.07 -4.89 -0.77
N GLN A 59 -1.87 -4.48 -1.21
CA GLN A 59 -1.72 -3.59 -2.37
C GLN A 59 -1.61 -4.40 -3.68
N PRO A 60 -2.17 -3.93 -4.81
CA PRO A 60 -2.97 -2.70 -5.01
C PRO A 60 -4.40 -2.71 -4.48
N ALA A 61 -4.98 -3.88 -4.21
CA ALA A 61 -6.42 -4.04 -3.97
C ALA A 61 -6.97 -3.10 -2.89
N GLY A 62 -6.25 -2.93 -1.78
CA GLY A 62 -6.61 -2.04 -0.68
C GLY A 62 -6.81 -0.59 -1.10
N ARG A 63 -5.98 -0.06 -2.02
CA ARG A 63 -6.17 1.30 -2.56
C ARG A 63 -7.47 1.42 -3.34
N HIS A 64 -7.78 0.43 -4.17
CA HIS A 64 -9.03 0.40 -4.93
C HIS A 64 -10.24 0.33 -3.98
N LEU A 65 -10.21 -0.56 -2.98
CA LEU A 65 -11.26 -0.67 -1.97
C LEU A 65 -11.46 0.63 -1.20
N MET A 66 -10.39 1.33 -0.82
CA MET A 66 -10.51 2.64 -0.18
C MET A 66 -11.14 3.70 -1.09
N SER A 67 -10.96 3.60 -2.41
CA SER A 67 -11.68 4.48 -3.34
C SER A 67 -13.17 4.17 -3.37
N ILE A 68 -13.57 2.90 -3.28
CA ILE A 68 -14.98 2.51 -3.15
C ILE A 68 -15.56 3.11 -1.86
N VAL A 69 -14.93 2.89 -0.71
CA VAL A 69 -15.39 3.44 0.59
C VAL A 69 -15.49 4.96 0.54
N ARG A 70 -14.51 5.65 -0.07
CA ARG A 70 -14.54 7.11 -0.22
C ARG A 70 -15.77 7.59 -0.99
N ASN A 71 -16.17 6.86 -2.01
CA ASN A 71 -17.28 7.24 -2.88
C ASN A 71 -18.65 6.89 -2.27
N SER A 72 -18.71 5.92 -1.34
CA SER A 72 -19.94 5.46 -0.71
C SER A 72 -20.20 6.09 0.68
N SER A 73 -19.15 6.30 1.49
CA SER A 73 -19.26 6.74 2.88
C SER A 73 -18.04 7.55 3.33
N PRO A 74 -18.11 8.91 3.33
CA PRO A 74 -17.03 9.76 3.84
C PRO A 74 -16.66 9.47 5.30
N ARG A 75 -17.64 9.08 6.13
CA ARG A 75 -17.42 8.73 7.53
C ARG A 75 -16.57 7.47 7.66
N ASP A 76 -16.94 6.39 6.97
CA ASP A 76 -16.20 5.13 7.06
C ASP A 76 -14.82 5.26 6.43
N GLN A 77 -14.70 6.06 5.37
CA GLN A 77 -13.42 6.42 4.77
C GLN A 77 -12.49 7.07 5.79
N GLN A 78 -13.00 8.03 6.58
CA GLN A 78 -12.22 8.71 7.59
C GLN A 78 -11.76 7.73 8.69
N VAL A 79 -12.65 6.83 9.14
CA VAL A 79 -12.33 5.82 10.16
C VAL A 79 -11.25 4.87 9.67
N ALA A 80 -11.43 4.26 8.49
CA ALA A 80 -10.48 3.32 7.93
C ALA A 80 -9.13 3.99 7.63
N ALA A 81 -9.15 5.16 6.97
CA ALA A 81 -7.93 5.91 6.66
C ALA A 81 -7.16 6.30 7.92
N ARG A 82 -7.86 6.68 9.00
CA ARG A 82 -7.21 7.02 10.27
C ARG A 82 -6.49 5.82 10.87
N ALA A 83 -7.13 4.65 10.93
CA ALA A 83 -6.52 3.43 11.47
C ALA A 83 -5.24 3.04 10.71
N PHE A 84 -5.29 3.09 9.37
CA PHE A 84 -4.12 2.80 8.54
C PHE A 84 -3.01 3.86 8.69
N GLN A 85 -3.38 5.14 8.81
CA GLN A 85 -2.41 6.20 9.05
C GLN A 85 -1.74 6.07 10.43
N ASP A 86 -2.49 5.68 11.45
CA ASP A 86 -1.97 5.47 12.80
C ASP A 86 -0.96 4.31 12.82
N VAL A 87 -1.22 3.18 12.14
CA VAL A 87 -0.22 2.09 12.06
C VAL A 87 1.04 2.51 11.31
N GLN A 88 0.95 3.35 10.27
CA GLN A 88 2.11 3.90 9.58
C GLN A 88 2.95 4.82 10.49
N ASN A 89 2.28 5.68 11.26
CA ASN A 89 2.94 6.59 12.19
C ASN A 89 3.63 5.81 13.32
N LEU A 90 2.95 4.82 13.90
CA LEU A 90 3.50 3.94 14.93
C LEU A 90 4.69 3.13 14.40
N ARG A 91 4.60 2.58 13.18
CA ARG A 91 5.72 1.88 12.55
C ARG A 91 6.91 2.81 12.33
N THR A 92 6.66 4.05 11.93
CA THR A 92 7.71 5.06 11.79
C THR A 92 8.38 5.33 13.15
N PHE A 93 7.60 5.51 14.20
CA PHE A 93 8.11 5.74 15.56
C PHE A 93 9.01 4.60 16.07
N HIS A 94 8.67 3.33 15.79
CA HIS A 94 9.45 2.19 16.29
C HIS A 94 10.60 1.74 15.39
N ALA A 95 10.54 2.00 14.08
CA ALA A 95 11.46 1.38 13.11
C ALA A 95 12.36 2.36 12.35
N HIS A 96 12.17 3.69 12.50
CA HIS A 96 12.98 4.69 11.81
C HIS A 96 13.84 5.51 12.77
N ASN A 97 15.07 5.80 12.34
CA ASN A 97 15.87 6.84 12.94
C ASN A 97 15.35 8.20 12.47
N LEU A 98 14.51 8.84 13.29
CA LEU A 98 13.86 10.09 12.95
C LEU A 98 14.81 11.26 13.18
N LEU A 99 15.03 12.09 12.15
CA LEU A 99 15.95 13.22 12.23
C LEU A 99 15.27 14.38 12.95
N PRO A 100 15.83 14.91 14.06
CA PRO A 100 15.22 16.03 14.78
C PRO A 100 15.05 17.29 13.93
N SER A 101 15.77 17.43 12.83
CA SER A 101 15.69 18.57 11.91
C SER A 101 14.59 18.45 10.85
N ASP A 102 13.99 17.28 10.65
CA ASP A 102 12.96 17.07 9.63
C ASP A 102 11.54 17.31 10.21
N LYS A 103 10.83 18.30 9.66
CA LYS A 103 9.47 18.66 10.08
C LYS A 103 8.45 17.53 9.87
N SER A 104 8.63 16.73 8.82
CA SER A 104 7.76 15.58 8.52
C SER A 104 7.94 14.48 9.57
N ASP A 105 9.18 14.21 9.95
CA ASP A 105 9.49 13.23 10.98
C ASP A 105 8.99 13.67 12.35
N GLN A 106 9.16 14.95 12.71
CA GLN A 106 8.60 15.51 13.94
C GLN A 106 7.08 15.39 14.00
N TYR A 107 6.40 15.65 12.88
CA TYR A 107 4.94 15.50 12.81
C TYR A 107 4.51 14.05 13.07
N LYS A 108 5.11 13.07 12.38
CA LYS A 108 4.79 11.65 12.58
C LYS A 108 5.06 11.19 14.02
N LEU A 109 6.17 11.65 14.59
CA LEU A 109 6.52 11.38 15.99
C LEU A 109 5.46 11.94 16.95
N SER A 110 5.03 13.18 16.75
CA SER A 110 3.99 13.80 17.57
C SER A 110 2.66 13.04 17.50
N GLN A 111 2.28 12.56 16.31
CA GLN A 111 1.06 11.79 16.10
C GLN A 111 1.12 10.43 16.79
N ALA A 112 2.25 9.71 16.66
CA ALA A 112 2.46 8.43 17.31
C ALA A 112 2.46 8.56 18.85
N GLN A 113 3.13 9.58 19.38
CA GLN A 113 3.14 9.85 20.82
C GLN A 113 1.76 10.22 21.35
N ALA A 114 1.02 11.09 20.64
CA ALA A 114 -0.34 11.44 20.99
C ALA A 114 -1.25 10.19 21.01
N TRP A 115 -1.14 9.33 20.00
CA TRP A 115 -1.88 8.07 19.94
C TRP A 115 -1.54 7.16 21.13
N LEU A 116 -0.26 7.01 21.49
CA LEU A 116 0.19 6.18 22.62
C LEU A 116 -0.35 6.71 23.95
N VAL A 117 -0.31 8.03 24.18
CA VAL A 117 -0.84 8.64 25.41
C VAL A 117 -2.36 8.47 25.47
N GLN A 118 -3.06 8.67 24.34
CA GLN A 118 -4.51 8.56 24.27
C GLN A 118 -5.00 7.13 24.57
N ASN A 119 -4.25 6.12 24.12
CA ASN A 119 -4.71 4.73 24.16
C ASN A 119 -4.05 3.88 25.25
N GLY A 120 -2.85 4.23 25.71
CA GLY A 120 -2.11 3.54 26.77
C GLY A 120 -1.93 4.35 28.06
N GLY A 121 -2.30 5.63 28.08
CA GLY A 121 -2.09 6.50 29.23
C GLY A 121 -0.62 6.91 29.42
N SER A 122 -0.31 7.57 30.54
CA SER A 122 1.03 8.11 30.85
C SER A 122 2.07 7.03 31.09
N GLU A 123 1.68 5.89 31.65
CA GLU A 123 2.57 4.74 31.94
C GLU A 123 2.71 3.77 30.76
N ARG A 124 1.99 4.02 29.65
CA ARG A 124 1.93 3.17 28.45
C ARG A 124 1.54 1.72 28.77
N ASP A 125 0.27 1.53 29.07
CA ASP A 125 -0.37 0.22 29.10
C ASP A 125 -0.33 -0.40 27.69
N TRP A 126 0.68 -1.25 27.45
CA TRP A 126 0.95 -1.85 26.15
C TRP A 126 -0.11 -2.85 25.72
N ASP A 127 -0.74 -3.55 26.67
CA ASP A 127 -1.80 -4.50 26.37
C ASP A 127 -3.05 -3.76 25.91
N ARG A 128 -3.37 -2.63 26.56
CA ARG A 128 -4.43 -1.73 26.12
C ARG A 128 -4.13 -1.11 24.75
N CYS A 129 -2.92 -0.63 24.52
CA CYS A 129 -2.48 -0.15 23.20
C CYS A 129 -2.65 -1.24 22.12
N THR A 130 -2.19 -2.45 22.39
CA THR A 130 -2.31 -3.59 21.47
C THR A 130 -3.78 -3.90 21.17
N ALA A 131 -4.61 -4.01 22.21
CA ALA A 131 -6.02 -4.32 22.05
C ALA A 131 -6.78 -3.24 21.25
N LYS A 132 -6.36 -1.99 21.39
CA LYS A 132 -6.94 -0.84 20.69
C LYS A 132 -6.50 -0.79 19.23
N LEU A 133 -5.20 -0.94 18.95
CA LEU A 133 -4.67 -1.02 17.59
C LEU A 133 -5.33 -2.14 16.79
N CYS A 134 -5.38 -3.35 17.35
CA CYS A 134 -6.02 -4.50 16.71
C CYS A 134 -7.51 -4.24 16.44
N SER A 135 -8.20 -3.57 17.37
CA SER A 135 -9.61 -3.21 17.18
C SER A 135 -9.84 -2.21 16.07
N GLU A 136 -8.98 -1.19 15.95
CA GLU A 136 -9.10 -0.16 14.91
C GLU A 136 -8.79 -0.71 13.53
N LEU A 137 -7.74 -1.55 13.42
CA LEU A 137 -7.40 -2.20 12.17
C LEU A 137 -8.46 -3.22 11.74
N ALA A 138 -8.99 -4.04 12.66
CA ALA A 138 -10.06 -4.98 12.34
C ALA A 138 -11.31 -4.25 11.84
N ALA A 139 -11.71 -3.16 12.52
CA ALA A 139 -12.83 -2.34 12.10
C ALA A 139 -12.60 -1.71 10.71
N ALA A 140 -11.37 -1.26 10.43
CA ALA A 140 -11.02 -0.73 9.11
C ALA A 140 -11.12 -1.79 8.01
N LEU A 141 -10.66 -3.02 8.25
CA LEU A 141 -10.78 -4.14 7.30
C LEU A 141 -12.24 -4.56 7.10
N ASP A 142 -13.03 -4.61 8.17
CA ASP A 142 -14.46 -4.92 8.10
C ASP A 142 -15.21 -3.84 7.30
N ILE A 143 -14.86 -2.55 7.44
CA ILE A 143 -15.37 -1.47 6.58
C ILE A 143 -15.10 -1.78 5.10
N LEU A 144 -13.87 -2.15 4.73
CA LEU A 144 -13.55 -2.50 3.34
C LEU A 144 -14.41 -3.67 2.84
N CYS A 145 -14.54 -4.71 3.66
CA CYS A 145 -15.34 -5.89 3.34
C CYS A 145 -16.83 -5.55 3.19
N THR A 146 -17.39 -4.73 4.09
CA THR A 146 -18.79 -4.29 4.02
C THR A 146 -19.06 -3.53 2.73
N HIS A 147 -18.21 -2.57 2.39
CA HIS A 147 -18.41 -1.76 1.19
C HIS A 147 -18.20 -2.57 -0.10
N TRP A 148 -17.26 -3.52 -0.10
CA TRP A 148 -17.14 -4.48 -1.22
C TRP A 148 -18.43 -5.30 -1.39
N ASN A 149 -18.93 -5.89 -0.31
CA ASN A 149 -20.16 -6.70 -0.36
C ASN A 149 -21.38 -5.88 -0.80
N ILE A 150 -21.43 -4.58 -0.48
CA ILE A 150 -22.50 -3.68 -0.94
C ILE A 150 -22.43 -3.50 -2.46
N VAL A 151 -21.24 -3.22 -3.01
CA VAL A 151 -21.09 -2.98 -4.46
C VAL A 151 -21.17 -4.26 -5.29
N THR A 152 -21.01 -5.43 -4.67
CA THR A 152 -21.18 -6.74 -5.33
C THR A 152 -22.48 -7.44 -4.94
N ALA A 153 -23.46 -6.72 -4.36
CA ALA A 153 -24.68 -7.34 -3.86
C ALA A 153 -25.63 -7.82 -4.97
N CYS A 154 -25.56 -7.22 -6.16
CA CYS A 154 -26.33 -7.66 -7.33
C CYS A 154 -25.40 -8.15 -8.46
N PRO A 155 -25.83 -9.14 -9.27
CA PRO A 155 -24.96 -9.74 -10.30
C PRO A 155 -24.44 -8.74 -11.34
N GLU A 156 -25.25 -7.76 -11.73
CA GLU A 156 -24.87 -6.76 -12.73
C GLU A 156 -23.79 -5.79 -12.20
N ASP A 157 -23.94 -5.33 -10.96
CA ASP A 157 -22.96 -4.46 -10.31
C ASP A 157 -21.69 -5.24 -9.95
N GLU A 158 -21.82 -6.52 -9.56
CA GLU A 158 -20.69 -7.40 -9.25
C GLU A 158 -19.71 -7.51 -10.43
N VAL A 159 -20.21 -7.77 -11.64
CA VAL A 159 -19.35 -7.85 -12.85
C VAL A 159 -18.59 -6.54 -13.06
N THR A 160 -19.27 -5.41 -12.89
CA THR A 160 -18.66 -4.08 -13.08
C THR A 160 -17.62 -3.77 -11.99
N ALA A 161 -17.93 -4.07 -10.73
CA ALA A 161 -17.04 -3.84 -9.59
C ALA A 161 -15.80 -4.74 -9.66
N VAL A 162 -15.98 -6.03 -9.98
CA VAL A 162 -14.88 -6.98 -10.18
C VAL A 162 -14.00 -6.53 -11.34
N GLN A 163 -14.56 -6.20 -12.50
CA GLN A 163 -13.77 -5.73 -13.64
C GLN A 163 -13.02 -4.44 -13.30
N GLY A 164 -13.66 -3.48 -12.61
CA GLY A 164 -13.01 -2.24 -12.18
C GLY A 164 -11.84 -2.47 -11.23
N LEU A 165 -11.94 -3.47 -10.34
CA LEU A 165 -10.83 -3.89 -9.49
C LEU A 165 -9.72 -4.54 -10.33
N ILE A 166 -10.03 -5.50 -11.20
CA ILE A 166 -9.05 -6.16 -12.06
C ILE A 166 -8.30 -5.15 -12.93
N ASP A 167 -9.01 -4.23 -13.58
CA ASP A 167 -8.42 -3.14 -14.36
C ASP A 167 -7.47 -2.30 -13.51
N ALA A 168 -7.84 -1.98 -12.27
CA ALA A 168 -6.99 -1.20 -11.38
C ALA A 168 -5.70 -1.95 -10.99
N LEU A 169 -5.76 -3.28 -10.85
CA LEU A 169 -4.57 -4.10 -10.63
C LEU A 169 -3.68 -4.16 -11.88
N GLU A 170 -4.27 -4.33 -13.06
CA GLU A 170 -3.54 -4.44 -14.33
C GLU A 170 -2.89 -3.11 -14.75
N ARG A 171 -3.51 -2.00 -14.34
CA ARG A 171 -2.94 -0.64 -14.45
C ARG A 171 -1.94 -0.31 -13.35
N GLU A 172 -1.72 -1.15 -12.35
CA GLU A 172 -0.60 -0.93 -11.43
C GLU A 172 0.72 -1.24 -12.13
N TRP A 173 1.52 -0.20 -12.32
CA TRP A 173 2.89 -0.34 -12.79
C TRP A 173 3.84 -0.27 -11.60
N GLU A 174 4.30 -1.46 -11.20
CA GLU A 174 5.30 -1.58 -10.16
C GLU A 174 6.59 -0.86 -10.59
N PRO A 175 7.22 -0.09 -9.69
CA PRO A 175 8.39 0.71 -10.04
C PRO A 175 9.51 -0.11 -10.70
N HIS A 176 9.74 -1.36 -10.29
CA HIS A 176 10.84 -2.17 -10.79
C HIS A 176 10.67 -2.59 -12.26
N LEU A 177 9.44 -2.58 -12.78
CA LEU A 177 9.16 -2.86 -14.19
C LEU A 177 9.77 -1.77 -15.08
N PHE A 178 9.82 -0.54 -14.59
CA PHE A 178 10.54 0.55 -15.25
C PHE A 178 12.05 0.40 -15.17
N ASP A 179 12.59 -0.11 -14.05
CA ASP A 179 14.05 -0.27 -13.89
C ASP A 179 14.62 -1.15 -14.99
N ARG A 180 13.95 -2.26 -15.32
CA ARG A 180 14.35 -3.13 -16.44
C ARG A 180 14.32 -2.40 -17.79
N MET A 181 13.25 -1.64 -18.08
CA MET A 181 13.17 -0.87 -19.34
C MET A 181 14.28 0.19 -19.44
N ILE A 182 14.59 0.85 -18.32
CA ILE A 182 15.67 1.83 -18.21
C ILE A 182 17.03 1.16 -18.45
N GLU A 183 17.28 0.00 -17.87
CA GLU A 183 18.53 -0.76 -18.07
C GLU A 183 18.71 -1.20 -19.53
N GLU A 184 17.66 -1.72 -20.16
CA GLU A 184 17.67 -2.12 -21.57
C GLU A 184 18.00 -0.93 -22.48
N VAL A 185 17.37 0.22 -22.25
CA VAL A 185 17.59 1.45 -23.01
C VAL A 185 18.97 2.06 -22.72
N ALA A 186 19.39 2.10 -21.46
CA ALA A 186 20.71 2.61 -21.09
C ALA A 186 21.82 1.79 -21.73
N THR A 187 21.65 0.45 -21.77
CA THR A 187 22.58 -0.46 -22.44
C THR A 187 22.64 -0.18 -23.94
N SER A 188 21.50 0.01 -24.60
CA SER A 188 21.47 0.31 -26.05
C SER A 188 22.07 1.67 -26.40
N LEU A 189 22.09 2.61 -25.44
CA LEU A 189 22.72 3.93 -25.58
C LEU A 189 24.18 3.97 -25.09
N GLY A 190 24.75 2.86 -24.62
CA GLY A 190 26.11 2.81 -24.10
C GLY A 190 26.31 3.52 -22.74
N LEU A 191 25.24 3.76 -21.99
CA LEU A 191 25.26 4.44 -20.69
C LEU A 191 25.61 3.48 -19.55
N SER A 192 26.84 2.96 -19.56
CA SER A 192 27.33 2.08 -18.50
C SER A 192 27.39 2.80 -17.15
N GLY A 193 26.81 2.19 -16.11
CA GLY A 193 26.83 2.73 -14.74
C GLY A 193 25.68 3.69 -14.40
N LEU A 194 24.68 3.84 -15.28
CA LEU A 194 23.44 4.51 -14.93
C LEU A 194 22.72 3.75 -13.80
N ASP A 195 22.29 4.47 -12.76
CA ASP A 195 21.48 3.93 -11.66
C ASP A 195 19.98 4.02 -12.04
N PRO A 196 19.33 2.91 -12.41
CA PRO A 196 17.97 2.93 -12.94
C PRO A 196 16.96 3.38 -11.88
N VAL A 197 17.20 3.02 -10.61
CA VAL A 197 16.35 3.39 -9.48
C VAL A 197 16.38 4.90 -9.25
N LYS A 198 17.56 5.53 -9.27
CA LYS A 198 17.68 7.00 -9.15
C LYS A 198 17.08 7.72 -10.35
N TYR A 199 17.24 7.17 -11.55
CA TYR A 199 16.67 7.77 -12.76
C TYR A 199 15.13 7.72 -12.73
N ARG A 200 14.55 6.55 -12.46
CA ARG A 200 13.10 6.34 -12.33
C ARG A 200 12.45 7.27 -11.32
N LYS A 201 13.04 7.45 -10.14
CA LYS A 201 12.46 8.29 -9.06
C LYS A 201 12.09 9.71 -9.51
N LYS A 202 12.73 10.23 -10.56
CA LYS A 202 12.49 11.57 -11.11
C LYS A 202 11.36 11.64 -12.15
N ARG A 203 10.88 10.50 -12.63
CA ARG A 203 10.01 10.38 -13.82
C ARG A 203 8.86 9.40 -13.68
N LEU A 204 8.84 8.60 -12.61
CA LEU A 204 7.89 7.49 -12.40
C LEU A 204 6.44 7.91 -12.63
N GLU A 205 6.00 9.02 -12.04
CA GLU A 205 4.62 9.49 -12.16
C GLU A 205 4.28 9.95 -13.57
N ASP A 206 5.24 10.51 -14.32
CA ASP A 206 5.01 10.91 -15.71
C ASP A 206 4.93 9.69 -16.62
N TRP A 207 5.76 8.67 -16.40
CA TRP A 207 5.64 7.42 -17.16
C TRP A 207 4.37 6.64 -16.82
N ARG A 208 3.87 6.70 -15.59
CA ARG A 208 2.55 6.15 -15.24
C ARG A 208 1.42 6.83 -16.01
N LYS A 209 1.46 8.16 -16.17
CA LYS A 209 0.48 8.86 -17.02
C LYS A 209 0.55 8.40 -18.47
N ILE A 210 1.74 8.06 -18.99
CA ILE A 210 1.87 7.50 -20.34
C ILE A 210 1.19 6.14 -20.39
N THR A 211 1.37 5.27 -19.38
CA THR A 211 0.73 3.95 -19.36
C THR A 211 -0.79 4.04 -19.33
N ASP A 212 -1.34 5.05 -18.66
CA ASP A 212 -2.79 5.28 -18.59
C ASP A 212 -3.43 5.63 -19.96
N CYS A 213 -2.62 6.01 -20.96
CA CYS A 213 -3.11 6.32 -22.30
C CYS A 213 -3.41 5.07 -23.16
N PHE A 214 -3.15 3.87 -22.66
CA PHE A 214 -3.25 2.62 -23.42
C PHE A 214 -4.16 1.61 -22.72
N TRP A 215 -4.87 0.82 -23.54
CA TRP A 215 -5.83 -0.18 -23.06
C TRP A 215 -5.18 -1.50 -22.66
N ASP A 216 -4.04 -1.83 -23.26
CA ASP A 216 -3.33 -3.08 -23.03
C ASP A 216 -1.89 -2.85 -22.57
N ARG A 217 -1.40 -3.82 -21.80
CA ARG A 217 -0.06 -3.79 -21.20
C ARG A 217 1.06 -3.68 -22.24
N MET A 218 0.94 -4.40 -23.35
CA MET A 218 2.00 -4.51 -24.35
C MET A 218 2.21 -3.19 -25.09
N SER A 219 1.12 -2.53 -25.47
CA SER A 219 1.13 -1.21 -26.08
C SER A 219 1.70 -0.17 -25.13
N ALA A 220 1.28 -0.19 -23.86
CA ALA A 220 1.80 0.69 -22.82
C ALA A 220 3.31 0.49 -22.59
N GLU A 221 3.80 -0.76 -22.52
CA GLU A 221 5.23 -1.06 -22.32
C GLU A 221 6.05 -0.52 -23.49
N THR A 222 5.56 -0.72 -24.71
CA THR A 222 6.20 -0.20 -25.92
C THR A 222 6.27 1.33 -25.91
N ALA A 223 5.19 2.01 -25.52
CA ALA A 223 5.14 3.46 -25.47
C ALA A 223 6.04 4.05 -24.40
N VAL A 224 6.04 3.48 -23.19
CA VAL A 224 6.93 3.89 -22.09
C VAL A 224 8.39 3.66 -22.46
N ARG A 225 8.74 2.50 -23.03
CA ARG A 225 10.12 2.23 -23.46
C ARG A 225 10.61 3.28 -24.47
N ARG A 226 9.75 3.67 -25.43
CA ARG A 226 10.06 4.77 -26.37
C ARG A 226 10.24 6.11 -25.67
N ALA A 227 9.38 6.44 -24.70
CA ALA A 227 9.50 7.68 -23.95
C ALA A 227 10.80 7.73 -23.13
N ILE A 228 11.14 6.64 -22.43
CA ILE A 228 12.40 6.49 -21.70
C ILE A 228 13.59 6.69 -22.63
N GLN A 229 13.60 6.03 -23.79
CA GLN A 229 14.65 6.16 -24.80
C GLN A 229 14.80 7.60 -25.28
N GLN A 230 13.70 8.25 -25.67
CA GLN A 230 13.74 9.62 -26.15
C GLN A 230 14.24 10.58 -25.07
N GLU A 231 13.79 10.43 -23.83
CA GLU A 231 14.25 11.25 -22.70
C GLU A 231 15.75 11.06 -22.43
N MET A 232 16.25 9.82 -22.49
CA MET A 232 17.67 9.54 -22.32
C MET A 232 18.51 10.13 -23.45
N VAL A 233 18.07 10.00 -24.70
CA VAL A 233 18.75 10.60 -25.85
C VAL A 233 18.80 12.13 -25.71
N ILE A 234 17.71 12.77 -25.30
CA ILE A 234 17.67 14.22 -25.07
C ILE A 234 18.63 14.61 -23.93
N THR A 235 18.74 13.79 -22.89
CA THR A 235 19.51 14.13 -21.69
C THR A 235 21.01 13.84 -21.84
N PHE A 236 21.37 12.75 -22.50
CA PHE A 236 22.73 12.21 -22.53
C PHE A 236 23.35 12.16 -23.93
N GLY A 237 22.56 12.44 -24.98
CA GLY A 237 22.96 12.30 -26.38
C GLY A 237 22.67 10.93 -26.97
N GLU A 238 22.83 10.81 -28.29
CA GLU A 238 22.80 9.53 -28.98
C GLU A 238 24.11 8.76 -28.76
N ALA A 239 24.04 7.43 -28.84
CA ALA A 239 25.24 6.61 -28.86
C ALA A 239 26.12 7.04 -30.05
N SER A 240 27.31 7.54 -29.76
CA SER A 240 28.31 7.80 -30.79
C SER A 240 28.83 6.44 -31.26
N LEU A 241 28.43 6.03 -32.47
CA LEU A 241 28.93 4.84 -33.17
C LEU A 241 30.43 4.97 -33.47
#